data_AF-A0A519R0M4-F1
#
_entry.id   AF-A0A519R0M4-F1
#
_cell.length_a   1.000
_cell.length_b   1.000
_cell.length_c   1.000
_cell.angle_alpha   90.00
_cell.angle_beta   90.00
_cell.angle_gamma   90.00
#
_symmetry.space_group_name_H-M   'P 1'
#
loop_
_entity.id
_entity.type
_entity.pdbx_description
1 polymer ?
#
loop_
_entity_poly.entity_id
_entity_poly.type
_entity_poly.pdbx_seq_one_letter_code
_entity_poly.pdbx_strand_id
1 'polypeptide(L)'
;MQVLNIPDDIKEQYKYAIEKAREDRPRYFDWIKNEIETVINLINQFDKIYVIGGLGSRLIKSTPTFYNQFLATYNGPDKEEIREDELIQDDDEIEILLEYVMNIATATPNSNKGFIPTQDNIEAIYQQLSKIKSNINFWELSADNPVGGNEFDHWLRTNIMQDTINVRGDGYHTHIQEIYQEVFHPFDGFLEQYYGFNSNDVYNTILKLDSLVYSKVGNPFGSTQSHKRLTEWMDEVGQDNITKVMMETGKHFIMQFTEANLDLYDKEAPEQVIMHSLERVESYSKIFWVIPKTAKEKLIFEKLSLEFGHNAIFFQPPKFKGFPLNDTLINLKPLVKE
;
A
#
# COMPACT_ATOMS: atom_id res chain seq x y z
N MET A 1 -10.07 -17.64 -20.05
CA MET A 1 -9.47 -18.46 -18.97
C MET A 1 -8.53 -19.48 -19.61
N GLN A 2 -7.23 -19.23 -19.61
CA GLN A 2 -6.28 -20.33 -19.79
C GLN A 2 -6.41 -21.21 -18.55
N VAL A 3 -6.75 -22.48 -18.75
CA VAL A 3 -6.70 -23.46 -17.66
C VAL A 3 -5.21 -23.61 -17.35
N LEU A 4 -4.76 -23.03 -16.23
CA LEU A 4 -3.43 -23.27 -15.69
C LEU A 4 -3.28 -24.78 -15.51
N ASN A 5 -2.51 -25.41 -16.39
CA ASN A 5 -2.29 -26.84 -16.35
C ASN A 5 -1.22 -27.11 -15.28
N ILE A 6 -1.66 -27.15 -14.02
CA ILE A 6 -0.79 -27.47 -12.88
C ILE A 6 -0.27 -28.91 -13.10
N PRO A 7 1.05 -29.13 -13.09
CA PRO A 7 1.65 -30.46 -13.15
C PRO A 7 1.06 -31.43 -12.12
N ASP A 8 0.86 -32.70 -12.49
CA ASP A 8 0.17 -33.67 -11.63
C ASP A 8 0.94 -34.00 -10.34
N ASP A 9 2.28 -33.94 -10.39
CA ASP A 9 3.16 -34.08 -9.23
C ASP A 9 2.96 -32.94 -8.22
N ILE A 10 2.77 -31.70 -8.70
CA ILE A 10 2.43 -30.56 -7.84
C ILE A 10 1.04 -30.77 -7.22
N LYS A 11 0.05 -31.23 -7.99
CA LYS A 11 -1.28 -31.54 -7.43
C LYS A 11 -1.23 -32.59 -6.34
N GLU A 12 -0.42 -33.64 -6.51
CA GLU A 12 -0.23 -34.69 -5.49
C GLU A 12 0.45 -34.15 -4.23
N GLN A 13 1.47 -33.31 -4.37
CA GLN A 13 2.12 -32.64 -3.23
C GLN A 13 1.13 -31.75 -2.45
N TYR A 14 0.30 -30.98 -3.15
CA TYR A 14 -0.72 -30.14 -2.54
C TYR A 14 -1.77 -30.97 -1.79
N LYS A 15 -2.26 -32.06 -2.38
CA LYS A 15 -3.19 -32.98 -1.71
C LYS A 15 -2.59 -33.56 -0.45
N TYR A 16 -1.34 -34.07 -0.55
CA TYR A 16 -0.63 -34.62 0.59
C TYR A 16 -0.47 -33.58 1.72
N ALA A 17 -0.09 -32.34 1.40
CA ALA A 17 0.05 -31.27 2.37
C ALA A 17 -1.29 -30.93 3.07
N ILE A 18 -2.39 -30.86 2.32
CA ILE A 18 -3.73 -30.59 2.87
C ILE A 18 -4.19 -31.74 3.79
N GLU A 19 -3.97 -32.99 3.39
CA GLU A 19 -4.32 -34.16 4.20
C GLU A 19 -3.50 -34.18 5.50
N LYS A 20 -2.20 -33.90 5.43
CA LYS A 20 -1.34 -33.81 6.63
C LYS A 20 -1.73 -32.67 7.55
N ALA A 21 -2.12 -31.51 7.00
CA ALA A 21 -2.65 -30.40 7.79
C ALA A 21 -4.00 -30.76 8.46
N ARG A 22 -4.81 -31.62 7.82
CA ARG A 22 -6.08 -32.10 8.38
C ARG A 22 -5.86 -33.10 9.53
N GLU A 23 -4.88 -34.01 9.40
CA GLU A 23 -4.56 -35.02 10.43
C GLU A 23 -4.25 -34.40 11.81
N ASP A 24 -3.58 -33.25 11.84
CA ASP A 24 -3.21 -32.54 13.08
C ASP A 24 -3.41 -31.02 12.95
N ARG A 25 -4.66 -30.65 12.63
CA ARG A 25 -5.10 -29.27 12.46
C ARG A 25 -4.80 -28.37 13.66
N PRO A 26 -5.00 -28.79 14.93
CA PRO A 26 -4.69 -27.94 16.08
C PRO A 26 -3.21 -27.57 16.16
N ARG A 27 -2.31 -28.55 15.98
CA ARG A 27 -0.87 -28.28 16.00
C ARG A 27 -0.45 -27.35 14.87
N TYR A 28 -1.00 -27.56 13.68
CA TYR A 28 -0.71 -26.69 12.53
C TYR A 28 -1.18 -25.25 12.77
N PHE A 29 -2.36 -25.08 13.36
CA PHE A 29 -2.87 -23.76 13.75
C PHE A 29 -1.99 -23.08 14.81
N ASP A 30 -1.54 -23.81 15.83
CA ASP A 30 -0.63 -23.25 16.85
C ASP A 30 0.74 -22.90 16.26
N TRP A 31 1.22 -23.66 15.27
CA TRP A 31 2.42 -23.27 14.52
C TRP A 31 2.21 -21.96 13.77
N ILE A 32 1.10 -21.77 13.05
CA ILE A 32 0.77 -20.50 12.37
C ILE A 32 0.77 -19.34 13.36
N LYS A 33 0.20 -19.50 14.56
CA LYS A 33 0.24 -18.46 15.60
C LYS A 33 1.67 -18.08 15.98
N ASN A 34 2.57 -19.06 16.13
CA ASN A 34 3.97 -18.77 16.45
C ASN A 34 4.67 -18.01 15.32
N GLU A 35 4.34 -18.32 14.06
CA GLU A 35 4.84 -17.57 12.90
C GLU A 35 4.30 -16.13 12.89
N ILE A 36 3.04 -15.91 13.28
CA ILE A 36 2.44 -14.57 13.46
C ILE A 36 3.14 -13.82 14.60
N GLU A 37 3.36 -14.45 15.76
CA GLU A 37 4.11 -13.80 16.85
C GLU A 37 5.54 -13.44 16.43
N THR A 38 6.17 -14.28 15.61
CA THR A 38 7.50 -14.01 15.04
C THR A 38 7.47 -12.74 14.19
N VAL A 39 6.51 -12.60 13.28
CA VAL A 39 6.44 -11.40 12.42
C VAL A 39 6.05 -10.16 13.21
N ILE A 40 5.16 -10.27 14.20
CA ILE A 40 4.82 -9.18 15.12
C ILE A 40 6.07 -8.68 15.84
N ASN A 41 6.90 -9.60 16.34
CA ASN A 41 8.14 -9.26 17.02
C ASN A 41 9.15 -8.61 16.08
N LEU A 42 9.32 -9.13 14.86
CA LEU A 42 10.19 -8.53 13.84
C LEU A 42 9.77 -7.10 13.49
N ILE A 43 8.49 -6.88 13.20
CA ILE A 43 7.95 -5.55 12.87
C ILE A 43 8.15 -4.58 14.03
N ASN A 44 7.92 -5.03 15.27
CA ASN A 44 8.06 -4.19 16.45
C ASN A 44 9.51 -3.84 16.80
N GLN A 45 10.54 -4.46 16.21
CA GLN A 45 11.95 -4.09 16.45
C GLN A 45 12.33 -2.75 15.83
N PHE A 46 11.59 -2.33 14.80
CA PHE A 46 11.94 -1.18 13.97
C PHE A 46 10.91 -0.07 14.09
N ASP A 47 11.29 1.08 13.56
CA ASP A 47 10.36 2.14 13.25
C ASP A 47 9.42 1.69 12.14
N LYS A 48 8.15 1.53 12.50
CA LYS A 48 7.11 0.92 11.67
C LYS A 48 6.83 1.65 10.38
N ILE A 49 7.15 2.95 10.33
CA ILE A 49 6.99 3.74 9.10
C ILE A 49 7.90 3.21 8.00
N TYR A 50 9.13 2.84 8.36
CA TYR A 50 10.10 2.31 7.41
C TYR A 50 9.77 0.87 7.02
N VAL A 51 9.18 0.08 7.92
CA VAL A 51 8.68 -1.27 7.59
C VAL A 51 7.54 -1.20 6.60
N ILE A 52 6.50 -0.40 6.88
CA ILE A 52 5.36 -0.21 5.96
C ILE A 52 5.86 0.40 4.65
N GLY A 53 6.73 1.41 4.71
CA GLY A 53 7.31 2.04 3.54
C GLY A 53 8.17 1.10 2.69
N GLY A 54 8.81 0.09 3.28
CA GLY A 54 9.53 -0.96 2.55
C GLY A 54 8.60 -1.79 1.68
N LEU A 55 7.48 -2.27 2.23
CA LEU A 55 6.48 -2.99 1.45
C LEU A 55 5.75 -2.06 0.46
N GLY A 56 5.48 -0.81 0.84
CA GLY A 56 4.92 0.20 -0.08
C GLY A 56 5.85 0.49 -1.26
N SER A 57 7.16 0.53 -1.04
CA SER A 57 8.15 0.71 -2.11
C SER A 57 8.13 -0.48 -3.07
N ARG A 58 8.04 -1.70 -2.54
CA ARG A 58 7.90 -2.93 -3.33
C ARG A 58 6.59 -2.97 -4.13
N LEU A 59 5.49 -2.47 -3.57
CA LEU A 59 4.23 -2.29 -4.32
C LEU A 59 4.42 -1.33 -5.50
N ILE A 60 5.11 -0.21 -5.30
CA ILE A 60 5.38 0.74 -6.40
C ILE A 60 6.21 0.09 -7.52
N LYS A 61 7.21 -0.74 -7.18
CA LYS A 61 8.06 -1.43 -8.18
C LYS A 61 7.31 -2.50 -8.98
N SER A 62 6.33 -3.15 -8.35
CA SER A 62 5.47 -4.17 -8.97
C SER A 62 4.28 -3.56 -9.72
N THR A 63 3.92 -2.31 -9.43
CA THR A 63 2.83 -1.64 -10.13
C THR A 63 3.24 -1.35 -11.59
N PRO A 64 2.45 -1.80 -12.58
CA PRO A 64 2.73 -1.48 -13.97
C PRO A 64 2.52 0.02 -14.22
N THR A 65 3.54 0.67 -14.77
CA THR A 65 3.52 2.06 -15.23
C THR A 65 3.84 2.10 -16.71
N PHE A 66 3.44 3.17 -17.41
CA PHE A 66 3.85 3.35 -18.81
C PHE A 66 5.37 3.30 -18.98
N TYR A 67 6.13 3.74 -17.97
CA TYR A 67 7.59 3.74 -18.00
C TYR A 67 8.17 2.32 -17.96
N ASN A 68 7.80 1.51 -16.96
CA ASN A 68 8.36 0.16 -16.83
C ASN A 68 7.82 -0.80 -17.91
N GLN A 69 6.59 -0.60 -18.41
CA GLN A 69 6.05 -1.33 -19.57
C GLN A 69 6.80 -0.97 -20.86
N PHE A 70 7.14 0.32 -21.05
CA PHE A 70 7.98 0.75 -22.16
C PHE A 70 9.36 0.10 -22.09
N LEU A 71 10.02 0.12 -20.93
CA LEU A 71 11.33 -0.52 -20.75
C LEU A 71 11.28 -2.03 -21.01
N ALA A 72 10.24 -2.72 -20.53
CA ALA A 72 10.07 -4.17 -20.76
C ALA A 72 9.96 -4.54 -22.25
N THR A 73 9.49 -3.62 -23.09
CA THR A 73 9.33 -3.83 -24.54
C THR A 73 10.40 -3.13 -25.38
N TYR A 74 11.31 -2.40 -24.73
CA TYR A 74 12.37 -1.64 -25.41
C TYR A 74 13.39 -2.59 -26.07
N ASN A 75 13.66 -2.35 -27.35
CA ASN A 75 14.64 -3.09 -28.15
C ASN A 75 15.62 -2.16 -28.87
N GLY A 76 15.90 -1.00 -28.28
CA GLY A 76 16.90 -0.07 -28.81
C GLY A 76 18.34 -0.54 -28.57
N PRO A 77 19.33 0.20 -29.12
CA PRO A 77 20.75 -0.16 -29.05
C PRO A 77 21.32 -0.20 -27.62
N ASP A 78 20.65 0.45 -26.69
CA ASP A 78 20.97 0.70 -25.28
C ASP A 78 20.14 -0.18 -24.32
N LYS A 79 19.47 -1.23 -24.84
CA LYS A 79 18.72 -2.19 -24.02
C LYS A 79 19.56 -2.84 -22.92
N GLU A 80 20.84 -3.09 -23.21
CA GLU A 80 21.78 -3.69 -22.24
C GLU A 80 22.15 -2.73 -21.09
N GLU A 81 21.81 -1.43 -21.20
CA GLU A 81 22.03 -0.44 -20.15
C GLU A 81 20.83 -0.32 -19.18
N ILE A 82 19.68 -0.91 -19.51
CA ILE A 82 18.50 -0.96 -18.63
C ILE A 82 18.83 -1.85 -17.45
N ARG A 83 18.72 -1.30 -16.24
CA ARG A 83 19.00 -2.07 -15.02
C ARG A 83 17.78 -2.93 -14.67
N GLU A 84 17.99 -4.14 -14.16
CA GLU A 84 16.88 -5.04 -13.76
C GLU A 84 15.95 -4.40 -12.73
N ASP A 85 16.45 -3.53 -11.85
CA ASP A 85 15.63 -2.78 -10.88
C ASP A 85 14.69 -1.74 -11.52
N GLU A 86 14.87 -1.44 -12.80
CA GLU A 86 14.01 -0.51 -13.57
C GLU A 86 12.88 -1.24 -14.33
N LEU A 87 12.94 -2.57 -14.42
CA LEU A 87 11.89 -3.39 -15.00
C LEU A 87 10.76 -3.64 -13.99
N ILE A 88 9.59 -4.09 -14.50
CA ILE A 88 8.48 -4.53 -13.65
C ILE A 88 8.97 -5.71 -12.81
N GLN A 89 8.82 -5.60 -11.48
CA GLN A 89 9.08 -6.68 -10.56
C GLN A 89 7.75 -7.38 -10.25
N ASP A 90 7.48 -8.51 -10.89
CA ASP A 90 6.24 -9.24 -10.67
C ASP A 90 6.12 -9.69 -9.20
N ASP A 91 5.09 -9.21 -8.52
CA ASP A 91 4.76 -9.57 -7.15
C ASP A 91 3.24 -9.55 -6.97
N ASP A 92 2.61 -10.70 -7.19
CA ASP A 92 1.16 -10.83 -7.14
C ASP A 92 0.61 -10.81 -5.70
N GLU A 93 1.46 -10.83 -4.67
CA GLU A 93 1.04 -10.90 -3.26
C GLU A 93 1.18 -9.56 -2.53
N ILE A 94 2.00 -8.64 -3.04
CA ILE A 94 2.44 -7.46 -2.30
C ILE A 94 1.31 -6.55 -1.81
N GLU A 95 0.22 -6.39 -2.56
CA GLU A 95 -0.94 -5.60 -2.11
C GLU A 95 -1.52 -6.16 -0.80
N ILE A 96 -1.68 -7.48 -0.73
CA ILE A 96 -2.22 -8.19 0.44
C ILE A 96 -1.21 -8.13 1.59
N LEU A 97 0.07 -8.32 1.29
CA LEU A 97 1.11 -8.32 2.31
C LEU A 97 1.34 -6.91 2.88
N LEU A 98 1.17 -5.86 2.06
CA LEU A 98 1.17 -4.48 2.51
C LEU A 98 -0.01 -4.20 3.44
N GLU A 99 -1.22 -4.60 3.07
CA GLU A 99 -2.38 -4.47 3.97
C GLU A 99 -2.13 -5.24 5.28
N TYR A 100 -1.58 -6.44 5.20
CA TYR A 100 -1.31 -7.25 6.39
C TYR A 100 -0.25 -6.63 7.30
N VAL A 101 0.83 -6.09 6.74
CA VAL A 101 1.85 -5.38 7.54
C VAL A 101 1.27 -4.11 8.15
N MET A 102 0.42 -3.37 7.43
CA MET A 102 -0.27 -2.20 7.96
C MET A 102 -1.17 -2.58 9.13
N ASN A 103 -1.93 -3.67 9.01
CA ASN A 103 -2.77 -4.19 10.08
C ASN A 103 -1.96 -4.53 11.35
N ILE A 104 -0.86 -5.27 11.20
CA ILE A 104 0.01 -5.65 12.33
C ILE A 104 0.72 -4.43 12.94
N ALA A 105 1.32 -3.60 12.10
CA ALA A 105 2.11 -2.45 12.55
C ALA A 105 1.25 -1.46 13.33
N THR A 106 0.03 -1.20 12.86
CA THR A 106 -0.90 -0.24 13.48
C THR A 106 -1.65 -0.80 14.68
N ALA A 107 -1.57 -2.11 14.95
CA ALA A 107 -2.19 -2.73 16.12
C ALA A 107 -1.49 -2.40 17.44
N THR A 108 -0.22 -1.97 17.41
CA THR A 108 0.55 -1.56 18.60
C THR A 108 1.24 -0.21 18.38
N PRO A 109 1.63 0.51 19.46
CA PRO A 109 2.35 1.77 19.33
C PRO A 109 3.68 1.64 18.57
N ASN A 110 4.11 2.70 17.89
CA ASN A 110 5.44 2.77 17.26
C ASN A 110 6.49 3.16 18.31
N SER A 111 6.94 2.17 19.09
CA SER A 111 7.79 2.40 20.27
C SER A 111 9.27 2.60 19.93
N ASN A 112 9.74 2.09 18.79
CA ASN A 112 11.14 2.10 18.37
C ASN A 112 11.41 3.13 17.27
N LYS A 113 10.92 4.36 17.46
CA LYS A 113 11.12 5.45 16.50
C LYS A 113 12.61 5.68 16.22
N GLY A 114 12.97 5.84 14.95
CA GLY A 114 14.34 6.04 14.49
C GLY A 114 15.20 4.77 14.37
N PHE A 115 14.71 3.59 14.75
CA PHE A 115 15.37 2.31 14.43
C PHE A 115 15.00 1.88 13.02
N ILE A 116 15.83 2.28 12.04
CA ILE A 116 15.57 2.04 10.61
C ILE A 116 15.98 0.59 10.26
N PRO A 117 15.10 -0.20 9.61
CA PRO A 117 15.43 -1.54 9.14
C PRO A 117 16.41 -1.51 7.95
N THR A 118 17.16 -2.59 7.74
CA THR A 118 17.87 -2.80 6.46
C THR A 118 16.94 -3.42 5.42
N GLN A 119 17.37 -3.47 4.15
CA GLN A 119 16.62 -4.19 3.11
C GLN A 119 16.44 -5.68 3.45
N ASP A 120 17.47 -6.33 4.00
CA ASP A 120 17.37 -7.72 4.44
C ASP A 120 16.32 -7.91 5.55
N ASN A 121 16.13 -6.90 6.42
CA ASN A 121 15.09 -6.95 7.44
C ASN A 121 13.69 -6.83 6.82
N ILE A 122 13.53 -5.95 5.83
CA ILE A 122 12.27 -5.79 5.09
C ILE A 122 11.95 -7.09 4.34
N GLU A 123 12.94 -7.70 3.68
CA GLU A 123 12.78 -8.97 2.98
C GLU A 123 12.42 -10.11 3.94
N ALA A 124 13.06 -10.18 5.11
CA ALA A 124 12.70 -11.16 6.13
C ALA A 124 11.24 -11.01 6.62
N ILE A 125 10.77 -9.77 6.80
CA ILE A 125 9.38 -9.50 7.15
C ILE A 125 8.45 -9.91 6.01
N TYR A 126 8.77 -9.55 4.77
CA TYR A 126 8.00 -9.93 3.58
C TYR A 126 7.84 -11.45 3.48
N GLN A 127 8.96 -12.19 3.54
CA GLN A 127 8.96 -13.66 3.44
C GLN A 127 8.16 -14.30 4.58
N GLN A 128 8.24 -13.74 5.78
CA GLN A 128 7.48 -14.21 6.92
C GLN A 128 5.96 -13.97 6.73
N LEU A 129 5.56 -12.82 6.20
CA LEU A 129 4.15 -12.52 5.89
C LEU A 129 3.61 -13.45 4.79
N SER A 130 4.36 -13.65 3.70
CA SER A 130 3.99 -14.56 2.60
C SER A 130 3.86 -16.01 3.09
N LYS A 131 4.80 -16.46 3.94
CA LYS A 131 4.74 -17.76 4.61
C LYS A 131 3.45 -17.90 5.42
N ILE A 132 3.09 -16.91 6.25
CA ILE A 132 1.85 -16.94 7.03
C ILE A 132 0.63 -17.03 6.11
N LYS A 133 0.52 -16.15 5.11
CA LYS A 133 -0.58 -16.13 4.13
C LYS A 133 -0.78 -17.51 3.48
N SER A 134 0.30 -18.08 2.93
CA SER A 134 0.27 -19.38 2.27
C SER A 134 -0.20 -20.50 3.20
N ASN A 135 0.27 -20.52 4.44
CA ASN A 135 -0.09 -21.55 5.41
C ASN A 135 -1.51 -21.38 5.97
N ILE A 136 -2.04 -20.16 6.03
CA ILE A 136 -3.44 -19.93 6.38
C ILE A 136 -4.36 -20.44 5.27
N ASN A 137 -4.02 -20.24 3.99
CA ASN A 137 -4.76 -20.83 2.88
C ASN A 137 -4.82 -22.38 3.01
N PHE A 138 -3.71 -23.05 3.33
CA PHE A 138 -3.69 -24.50 3.58
C PHE A 138 -4.51 -24.90 4.81
N TRP A 139 -4.47 -24.09 5.87
CA TRP A 139 -5.29 -24.32 7.04
C TRP A 139 -6.77 -24.20 6.69
N GLU A 140 -7.21 -23.20 5.94
CA GLU A 140 -8.63 -23.10 5.54
C GLU A 140 -9.09 -24.29 4.68
N LEU A 141 -8.26 -24.70 3.71
CA LEU A 141 -8.52 -25.85 2.83
C LEU A 141 -8.62 -27.19 3.57
N SER A 142 -7.89 -27.35 4.67
CA SER A 142 -7.89 -28.61 5.45
C SER A 142 -9.09 -28.75 6.38
N ALA A 143 -9.99 -27.77 6.45
CA ALA A 143 -11.12 -27.78 7.38
C ALA A 143 -12.14 -28.89 7.04
N ASP A 144 -12.91 -29.29 8.04
CA ASP A 144 -14.04 -30.20 7.85
C ASP A 144 -15.24 -29.49 7.22
N ASN A 145 -16.20 -30.30 6.76
CA ASN A 145 -17.48 -29.79 6.29
C ASN A 145 -18.22 -29.02 7.40
N PRO A 146 -18.92 -27.92 7.07
CA PRO A 146 -19.73 -27.19 8.04
C PRO A 146 -20.74 -28.12 8.73
N VAL A 147 -20.99 -27.89 10.03
CA VAL A 147 -21.99 -28.65 10.79
C VAL A 147 -23.37 -28.43 10.16
N GLY A 148 -23.98 -29.51 9.66
CA GLY A 148 -25.28 -29.44 8.97
C GLY A 148 -25.21 -28.99 7.50
N GLY A 149 -24.00 -28.74 6.97
CA GLY A 149 -23.76 -28.46 5.56
C GLY A 149 -23.31 -29.69 4.78
N ASN A 150 -23.19 -29.52 3.47
CA ASN A 150 -22.70 -30.53 2.54
C ASN A 150 -21.32 -30.13 1.94
N GLU A 151 -20.81 -30.93 1.00
CA GLU A 151 -19.55 -30.68 0.31
C GLU A 151 -19.58 -29.37 -0.51
N PHE A 152 -20.73 -29.01 -1.08
CA PHE A 152 -20.90 -27.76 -1.80
C PHE A 152 -20.80 -26.54 -0.86
N ASP A 153 -21.38 -26.62 0.35
CA ASP A 153 -21.25 -25.55 1.35
C ASP A 153 -19.79 -25.38 1.81
N HIS A 154 -19.07 -26.50 1.98
CA HIS A 154 -17.65 -26.48 2.26
C HIS A 154 -16.85 -25.84 1.12
N TRP A 155 -17.11 -26.25 -0.13
CA TRP A 155 -16.49 -25.66 -1.32
C TRP A 155 -16.76 -24.16 -1.41
N LEU A 156 -18.01 -23.71 -1.26
CA LEU A 156 -18.38 -22.30 -1.33
C LEU A 156 -17.66 -21.47 -0.26
N ARG A 157 -17.68 -21.94 0.99
CA ARG A 157 -16.99 -21.27 2.09
C ARG A 157 -15.49 -21.15 1.81
N THR A 158 -14.86 -22.22 1.36
CA THR A 158 -13.42 -22.24 1.07
C THR A 158 -13.06 -21.27 -0.06
N ASN A 159 -13.85 -21.20 -1.14
CA ASN A 159 -13.62 -20.20 -2.20
C ASN A 159 -13.76 -18.77 -1.67
N ILE A 160 -14.81 -18.47 -0.90
CA ILE A 160 -14.99 -17.12 -0.33
C ILE A 160 -13.79 -16.74 0.55
N MET A 161 -13.31 -17.67 1.39
CA MET A 161 -12.14 -17.42 2.24
C MET A 161 -10.87 -17.23 1.40
N GLN A 162 -10.64 -18.05 0.38
CA GLN A 162 -9.49 -17.90 -0.51
C GLN A 162 -9.54 -16.57 -1.28
N ASP A 163 -10.68 -16.19 -1.83
CA ASP A 163 -10.83 -14.90 -2.51
C ASP A 163 -10.56 -13.75 -1.53
N THR A 164 -11.10 -13.83 -0.31
CA THR A 164 -10.88 -12.81 0.73
C THR A 164 -9.42 -12.73 1.19
N ILE A 165 -8.67 -13.83 1.18
CA ILE A 165 -7.24 -13.84 1.53
C ILE A 165 -6.37 -13.34 0.36
N ASN A 166 -6.78 -13.59 -0.89
CA ASN A 166 -5.90 -13.47 -2.06
C ASN A 166 -6.28 -12.36 -3.05
N VAL A 167 -7.42 -11.68 -2.88
CA VAL A 167 -7.91 -10.70 -3.86
C VAL A 167 -8.29 -9.39 -3.17
N ARG A 168 -7.86 -8.26 -3.74
CA ARG A 168 -8.22 -6.90 -3.29
C ARG A 168 -9.01 -6.10 -4.32
N GLY A 169 -9.68 -6.82 -5.22
CA GLY A 169 -10.55 -6.28 -6.26
C GLY A 169 -9.76 -5.88 -7.50
N ASP A 170 -10.42 -5.91 -8.65
CA ASP A 170 -9.92 -5.36 -9.91
C ASP A 170 -11.08 -4.61 -10.58
N GLY A 171 -10.78 -3.48 -11.22
CA GLY A 171 -11.77 -2.64 -11.83
C GLY A 171 -11.17 -1.57 -12.72
N TYR A 172 -11.80 -1.33 -13.86
CA TYR A 172 -11.47 -0.19 -14.70
C TYR A 172 -11.75 1.11 -13.95
N HIS A 173 -10.76 2.00 -13.93
CA HIS A 173 -10.84 3.27 -13.20
C HIS A 173 -12.10 4.08 -13.53
N THR A 174 -12.51 4.10 -14.80
CA THR A 174 -13.74 4.77 -15.25
C THR A 174 -14.98 4.22 -14.56
N HIS A 175 -15.11 2.88 -14.46
CA HIS A 175 -16.25 2.27 -13.79
C HIS A 175 -16.21 2.50 -12.27
N ILE A 176 -15.02 2.47 -11.67
CA ILE A 176 -14.87 2.80 -10.23
C ILE A 176 -15.37 4.22 -9.97
N GLN A 177 -14.98 5.18 -10.83
CA GLN A 177 -15.43 6.57 -10.74
C GLN A 177 -16.95 6.69 -10.89
N GLU A 178 -17.52 6.09 -11.93
CA GLU A 178 -18.96 6.13 -12.20
C GLU A 178 -19.77 5.56 -11.03
N ILE A 179 -19.44 4.34 -10.59
CA ILE A 179 -20.13 3.69 -9.48
C ILE A 179 -19.99 4.51 -8.20
N TYR A 180 -18.80 5.04 -7.90
CA TYR A 180 -18.59 5.87 -6.72
C TYR A 180 -19.50 7.10 -6.77
N GLN A 181 -19.53 7.81 -7.89
CA GLN A 181 -20.34 9.01 -8.04
C GLN A 181 -21.84 8.70 -7.96
N GLU A 182 -22.32 7.66 -8.64
CA GLU A 182 -23.73 7.27 -8.61
C GLU A 182 -24.21 6.89 -7.20
N VAL A 183 -23.37 6.18 -6.44
CA VAL A 183 -23.71 5.72 -5.09
C VAL A 183 -23.67 6.85 -4.07
N PHE A 184 -22.66 7.74 -4.14
CA PHE A 184 -22.42 8.71 -3.07
C PHE A 184 -22.95 10.13 -3.35
N HIS A 185 -23.12 10.54 -4.61
CA HIS A 185 -23.62 11.88 -4.95
C HIS A 185 -24.96 12.24 -4.31
N PRO A 186 -25.96 11.32 -4.18
CA PRO A 186 -27.22 11.63 -3.50
C PRO A 186 -27.06 12.06 -2.03
N PHE A 187 -25.90 11.78 -1.41
CA PHE A 187 -25.60 12.10 -0.02
C PHE A 187 -24.73 13.36 0.16
N ASP A 188 -24.39 14.07 -0.92
CA ASP A 188 -23.49 15.23 -0.86
C ASP A 188 -23.97 16.32 0.10
N GLY A 189 -25.27 16.65 0.10
CA GLY A 189 -25.82 17.64 1.02
C GLY A 189 -25.67 17.24 2.50
N PHE A 190 -25.77 15.94 2.80
CA PHE A 190 -25.52 15.41 4.13
C PHE A 190 -24.03 15.51 4.49
N LEU A 191 -23.14 15.10 3.58
CA LEU A 191 -21.70 15.15 3.80
C LEU A 191 -21.21 16.60 4.02
N GLU A 192 -21.68 17.57 3.22
CA GLU A 192 -21.29 18.97 3.38
C GLU A 192 -21.77 19.53 4.72
N GLN A 193 -23.01 19.25 5.11
CA GLN A 193 -23.58 19.76 6.36
C GLN A 193 -22.86 19.23 7.60
N TYR A 194 -22.50 17.95 7.63
CA TYR A 194 -21.99 17.28 8.84
C TYR A 194 -20.47 17.08 8.85
N TYR A 195 -19.83 17.06 7.68
CA TYR A 195 -18.40 16.77 7.54
C TYR A 195 -17.62 17.88 6.83
N GLY A 196 -18.28 18.85 6.18
CA GLY A 196 -17.63 20.00 5.54
C GLY A 196 -16.99 19.71 4.17
N PHE A 197 -17.28 18.54 3.60
CA PHE A 197 -16.84 18.10 2.28
C PHE A 197 -17.92 17.21 1.65
N ASN A 198 -17.93 17.04 0.34
CA ASN A 198 -18.84 16.15 -0.39
C ASN A 198 -18.12 14.90 -0.94
N SER A 199 -18.85 14.00 -1.61
CA SER A 199 -18.28 12.78 -2.18
C SER A 199 -17.20 13.08 -3.23
N ASN A 200 -17.40 14.10 -4.07
CA ASN A 200 -16.42 14.51 -5.07
C ASN A 200 -15.12 15.03 -4.43
N ASP A 201 -15.21 15.77 -3.32
CA ASP A 201 -14.03 16.20 -2.56
C ASP A 201 -13.23 14.98 -2.04
N VAL A 202 -13.92 13.95 -1.51
CA VAL A 202 -13.28 12.71 -1.03
C VAL A 202 -12.59 11.98 -2.18
N TYR A 203 -13.30 11.77 -3.28
CA TYR A 203 -12.76 11.09 -4.46
C TYR A 203 -11.50 11.78 -5.00
N ASN A 204 -11.57 13.09 -5.24
CA ASN A 204 -10.43 13.85 -5.76
C ASN A 204 -9.25 13.87 -4.77
N THR A 205 -9.53 13.88 -3.46
CA THR A 205 -8.50 13.79 -2.42
C THR A 205 -7.76 12.45 -2.49
N ILE A 206 -8.48 11.34 -2.66
CA ILE A 206 -7.89 10.00 -2.79
C ILE A 206 -7.05 9.91 -4.07
N LEU A 207 -7.58 10.33 -5.23
CA LEU A 207 -6.83 10.32 -6.49
C LEU A 207 -5.52 11.11 -6.44
N LYS A 208 -5.49 12.17 -5.64
CA LYS A 208 -4.31 13.02 -5.49
C LYS A 208 -3.19 12.33 -4.71
N LEU A 209 -3.48 11.33 -3.87
CA LEU A 209 -2.48 10.62 -3.07
C LEU A 209 -1.39 10.00 -3.95
N ASP A 210 -1.77 9.39 -5.08
CA ASP A 210 -0.83 8.82 -6.03
C ASP A 210 0.17 9.85 -6.52
N SER A 211 -0.32 11.01 -6.97
CA SER A 211 0.56 12.10 -7.43
C SER A 211 1.47 12.61 -6.30
N LEU A 212 0.96 12.72 -5.07
CA LEU A 212 1.76 13.12 -3.92
C LEU A 212 2.88 12.13 -3.63
N VAL A 213 2.65 10.83 -3.72
CA VAL A 213 3.69 9.80 -3.49
C VAL A 213 4.65 9.70 -4.68
N TYR A 214 4.13 9.48 -5.89
CA TYR A 214 4.95 9.23 -7.08
C TYR A 214 5.82 10.42 -7.47
N SER A 215 5.40 11.66 -7.21
CA SER A 215 6.21 12.86 -7.49
C SER A 215 7.54 12.93 -6.72
N LYS A 216 7.73 12.07 -5.72
CA LYS A 216 8.96 11.95 -4.93
C LYS A 216 9.86 10.79 -5.38
N VAL A 217 9.41 9.97 -6.33
CA VAL A 217 10.15 8.79 -6.80
C VAL A 217 11.17 9.19 -7.85
N GLY A 218 12.43 8.82 -7.63
CA GLY A 218 13.58 9.14 -8.48
C GLY A 218 13.67 8.31 -9.76
N ASN A 219 12.64 8.39 -10.61
CA ASN A 219 12.63 7.83 -11.95
C ASN A 219 11.88 8.77 -12.92
N PRO A 220 11.88 8.50 -14.24
CA PRO A 220 11.18 9.34 -15.22
C PRO A 220 9.66 9.45 -14.98
N PHE A 221 9.03 8.41 -14.44
CA PHE A 221 7.60 8.47 -14.08
C PHE A 221 7.36 9.45 -12.93
N GLY A 222 8.15 9.39 -11.86
CA GLY A 222 8.04 10.32 -10.74
C GLY A 222 8.39 11.76 -11.14
N SER A 223 9.37 11.95 -12.02
CA SER A 223 9.66 13.25 -12.65
C SER A 223 8.45 13.82 -13.40
N THR A 224 7.70 12.98 -14.11
CA THR A 224 6.48 13.39 -14.81
C THR A 224 5.38 13.82 -13.83
N GLN A 225 5.21 13.09 -12.73
CA GLN A 225 4.25 13.46 -11.67
C GLN A 225 4.64 14.74 -10.95
N SER A 226 5.93 14.94 -10.69
CA SER A 226 6.47 16.18 -10.11
C SER A 226 6.26 17.37 -11.05
N HIS A 227 6.52 17.19 -12.35
CA HIS A 227 6.24 18.21 -13.35
C HIS A 227 4.74 18.56 -13.42
N LYS A 228 3.84 17.57 -13.34
CA LYS A 228 2.40 17.80 -13.27
C LYS A 228 2.03 18.70 -12.07
N ARG A 229 2.54 18.39 -10.87
CA ARG A 229 2.33 19.21 -9.66
C ARG A 229 2.88 20.62 -9.82
N LEU A 230 4.02 20.80 -10.50
CA LEU A 230 4.59 22.11 -10.79
C LEU A 230 3.67 22.91 -11.71
N THR A 231 3.19 22.32 -12.80
CA THR A 231 2.28 22.99 -13.74
C THR A 231 0.97 23.39 -13.06
N GLU A 232 0.36 22.49 -12.28
CA GLU A 232 -0.84 22.81 -11.49
C GLU A 232 -0.60 23.99 -10.53
N TRP A 233 0.53 23.99 -9.82
CA TRP A 233 0.90 25.10 -8.94
C TRP A 233 1.13 26.41 -9.71
N MET A 234 1.75 26.35 -10.90
CA MET A 234 1.96 27.53 -11.73
C MET A 234 0.64 28.13 -12.23
N ASP A 235 -0.32 27.27 -12.58
CA ASP A 235 -1.67 27.68 -13.00
C ASP A 235 -2.45 28.30 -11.83
N GLU A 236 -2.33 27.74 -10.62
CA GLU A 236 -2.96 28.27 -9.40
C GLU A 236 -2.39 29.62 -8.96
N VAL A 237 -1.06 29.79 -9.00
CA VAL A 237 -0.39 31.01 -8.53
C VAL A 237 -0.41 32.12 -9.59
N GLY A 238 -0.35 31.74 -10.87
CA GLY A 238 -0.29 32.65 -12.01
C GLY A 238 1.12 33.19 -12.28
N GLN A 239 1.49 33.25 -13.57
CA GLN A 239 2.83 33.65 -14.02
C GLN A 239 3.25 35.04 -13.52
N ASP A 240 2.34 36.02 -13.56
CA ASP A 240 2.64 37.40 -13.12
C ASP A 240 3.07 37.45 -11.66
N ASN A 241 2.44 36.65 -10.79
CA ASN A 241 2.77 36.61 -9.37
C ASN A 241 4.11 35.90 -9.13
N ILE A 242 4.37 34.80 -9.85
CA ILE A 242 5.66 34.08 -9.79
C ILE A 242 6.81 35.01 -10.20
N THR A 243 6.65 35.74 -11.32
CA THR A 243 7.64 36.70 -11.81
C THR A 243 7.83 37.85 -10.82
N LYS A 244 6.75 38.38 -10.24
CA LYS A 244 6.82 39.41 -9.20
C LYS A 244 7.64 38.95 -7.99
N VAL A 245 7.33 37.78 -7.43
CA VAL A 245 8.07 37.21 -6.29
C VAL A 245 9.53 36.96 -6.65
N MET A 246 9.80 36.49 -7.87
CA MET A 246 11.17 36.29 -8.37
C MET A 246 11.95 37.61 -8.41
N MET A 247 11.34 38.71 -8.89
CA MET A 247 11.97 40.03 -8.91
C MET A 247 12.19 40.61 -7.50
N GLU A 248 11.25 40.40 -6.58
CA GLU A 248 11.31 40.93 -5.21
C GLU A 248 12.28 40.17 -4.30
N THR A 249 12.37 38.85 -4.45
CA THR A 249 13.09 37.97 -3.52
C THR A 249 14.33 37.30 -4.12
N GLY A 250 14.49 37.34 -5.44
CA GLY A 250 15.50 36.59 -6.18
C GLY A 250 15.24 35.08 -6.26
N LYS A 251 14.15 34.57 -5.66
CA LYS A 251 13.83 33.14 -5.68
C LYS A 251 13.26 32.72 -7.02
N HIS A 252 13.95 31.81 -7.70
CA HIS A 252 13.46 31.24 -8.95
C HIS A 252 12.20 30.38 -8.74
N PHE A 253 11.43 30.12 -9.80
CA PHE A 253 10.11 29.48 -9.68
C PHE A 253 10.18 28.08 -9.03
N ILE A 254 11.27 27.33 -9.22
CA ILE A 254 11.46 26.03 -8.58
C ILE A 254 11.56 26.17 -7.05
N MET A 255 12.30 27.16 -6.55
CA MET A 255 12.40 27.41 -5.11
C MET A 255 11.03 27.81 -4.52
N GLN A 256 10.29 28.66 -5.24
CA GLN A 256 8.94 29.04 -4.81
C GLN A 256 7.99 27.84 -4.76
N PHE A 257 8.09 26.94 -5.75
CA PHE A 257 7.31 25.71 -5.82
C PHE A 257 7.65 24.75 -4.68
N THR A 258 8.94 24.48 -4.42
CA THR A 258 9.36 23.57 -3.36
C THR A 258 9.06 24.14 -1.97
N GLU A 259 9.21 25.44 -1.75
CA GLU A 259 8.77 26.08 -0.49
C GLU A 259 7.26 25.97 -0.25
N ALA A 260 6.45 25.97 -1.31
CA ALA A 260 5.01 25.74 -1.22
C ALA A 260 4.63 24.24 -1.08
N ASN A 261 5.56 23.32 -1.39
CA ASN A 261 5.37 21.88 -1.33
C ASN A 261 6.49 21.28 -0.47
N LEU A 262 6.37 21.39 0.84
CA LEU A 262 7.42 21.00 1.80
C LEU A 262 7.84 19.53 1.71
N ASP A 263 7.01 18.66 1.15
CA ASP A 263 7.36 17.26 0.88
C ASP A 263 8.38 17.10 -0.26
N LEU A 264 8.58 18.15 -1.08
CA LEU A 264 9.53 18.21 -2.18
C LEU A 264 10.76 19.10 -1.90
N TYR A 265 10.80 19.76 -0.73
CA TYR A 265 11.81 20.76 -0.39
C TYR A 265 13.04 20.14 0.26
N ASP A 266 14.22 20.49 -0.26
CA ASP A 266 15.51 20.22 0.38
C ASP A 266 16.19 21.53 0.80
N LYS A 267 16.60 21.61 2.06
CA LYS A 267 17.35 22.76 2.58
C LYS A 267 18.77 22.82 2.01
N GLU A 268 19.36 21.67 1.68
CA GLU A 268 20.72 21.59 1.15
C GLU A 268 20.76 21.89 -0.35
N ALA A 269 19.65 21.65 -1.06
CA ALA A 269 19.48 21.89 -2.49
C ALA A 269 18.12 22.56 -2.82
N PRO A 270 17.88 23.81 -2.38
CA PRO A 270 16.57 24.46 -2.50
C PRO A 270 16.13 24.73 -3.96
N GLU A 271 17.07 24.70 -4.89
CA GLU A 271 16.83 24.89 -6.32
C GLU A 271 16.45 23.61 -7.07
N GLN A 272 16.37 22.47 -6.36
CA GLN A 272 16.04 21.18 -6.94
C GLN A 272 14.79 20.61 -6.28
N VAL A 273 14.05 19.80 -7.04
CA VAL A 273 12.97 18.98 -6.49
C VAL A 273 13.59 17.69 -5.96
N ILE A 274 13.39 17.40 -4.67
CA ILE A 274 13.93 16.19 -4.07
C ILE A 274 13.29 14.95 -4.70
N MET A 275 14.14 13.98 -5.01
CA MET A 275 13.74 12.71 -5.61
C MET A 275 14.45 11.59 -4.86
N HIS A 276 13.73 10.52 -4.56
CA HIS A 276 14.19 9.43 -3.73
C HIS A 276 14.20 8.11 -4.48
N SER A 277 15.27 7.34 -4.31
CA SER A 277 15.31 5.96 -4.78
C SER A 277 14.39 5.08 -3.93
N LEU A 278 13.66 4.19 -4.60
CA LEU A 278 12.85 3.13 -3.96
C LEU A 278 13.70 2.09 -3.23
N GLU A 279 15.02 2.04 -3.48
CA GLU A 279 15.96 1.15 -2.79
C GLU A 279 16.51 1.74 -1.49
N ARG A 280 16.31 3.04 -1.25
CA ARG A 280 16.89 3.73 -0.10
C ARG A 280 15.92 3.75 1.06
N VAL A 281 16.09 2.83 2.01
CA VAL A 281 15.19 2.67 3.16
C VAL A 281 15.02 3.98 3.94
N GLU A 282 16.09 4.74 4.14
CA GLU A 282 16.04 6.00 4.88
C GLU A 282 15.13 7.05 4.24
N SER A 283 14.79 6.88 2.96
CA SER A 283 13.91 7.79 2.22
C SER A 283 12.42 7.43 2.29
N TYR A 284 12.04 6.28 2.85
CA TYR A 284 10.63 5.85 2.86
C TYR A 284 9.72 6.80 3.65
N SER A 285 10.20 7.33 4.78
CA SER A 285 9.47 8.35 5.53
C SER A 285 9.31 9.68 4.78
N LYS A 286 10.01 9.88 3.66
CA LYS A 286 9.83 11.03 2.77
C LYS A 286 8.93 10.69 1.59
N ILE A 287 9.17 9.55 0.92
CA ILE A 287 8.38 9.09 -0.23
C ILE A 287 6.89 8.97 0.12
N PHE A 288 6.56 8.38 1.27
CA PHE A 288 5.16 8.15 1.66
C PHE A 288 4.56 9.28 2.50
N TRP A 289 5.32 10.37 2.73
CA TRP A 289 4.80 11.52 3.47
C TRP A 289 3.91 12.37 2.58
N VAL A 290 2.63 12.45 2.91
CA VAL A 290 1.62 13.22 2.19
C VAL A 290 1.11 14.37 3.05
N ILE A 291 0.92 15.54 2.44
CA ILE A 291 0.52 16.76 3.15
C ILE A 291 -0.77 17.30 2.50
N PRO A 292 -1.87 17.49 3.27
CA PRO A 292 -3.06 18.12 2.74
C PRO A 292 -2.79 19.61 2.47
N LYS A 293 -3.21 20.10 1.31
CA LYS A 293 -3.06 21.50 0.87
C LYS A 293 -4.26 22.36 1.29
N THR A 294 -5.47 21.80 1.25
CA THR A 294 -6.71 22.55 1.52
C THR A 294 -7.31 22.19 2.88
N ALA A 295 -8.19 23.06 3.39
CA ALA A 295 -8.92 22.78 4.62
C ALA A 295 -9.82 21.53 4.50
N LYS A 296 -10.41 21.29 3.32
CA LYS A 296 -11.21 20.09 3.04
C LYS A 296 -10.35 18.83 3.01
N GLU A 297 -9.22 18.86 2.29
CA GLU A 297 -8.26 17.75 2.27
C GLU A 297 -7.79 17.40 3.69
N LYS A 298 -7.54 18.41 4.53
CA LYS A 298 -7.16 18.20 5.93
C LYS A 298 -8.26 17.48 6.72
N LEU A 299 -9.52 17.89 6.58
CA LEU A 299 -10.66 17.21 7.23
C LEU A 299 -10.79 15.77 6.75
N ILE A 300 -10.62 15.52 5.45
CA ILE A 300 -10.69 14.17 4.86
C ILE A 300 -9.54 13.30 5.39
N PHE A 301 -8.31 13.80 5.39
CA PHE A 301 -7.15 13.10 5.94
C PHE A 301 -7.38 12.77 7.42
N GLU A 302 -7.82 13.72 8.23
CA GLU A 302 -8.13 13.47 9.65
C GLU A 302 -9.17 12.37 9.87
N LYS A 303 -10.14 12.22 8.96
CA LYS A 303 -11.15 11.15 9.02
C LYS A 303 -10.62 9.80 8.55
N LEU A 304 -9.77 9.79 7.53
CA LEU A 304 -9.14 8.59 6.95
C LEU A 304 -7.87 8.15 7.69
N SER A 305 -7.41 8.92 8.67
CA SER A 305 -6.22 8.60 9.44
C SER A 305 -6.49 7.82 10.73
N LEU A 306 -5.53 6.95 11.06
CA LEU A 306 -5.34 6.37 12.38
C LEU A 306 -3.89 6.58 12.86
N GLU A 307 -3.63 6.38 14.14
CA GLU A 307 -2.29 6.44 14.73
C GLU A 307 -1.85 5.02 15.11
N PHE A 308 -0.55 4.79 15.22
CA PHE A 308 -0.03 3.50 15.66
C PHE A 308 -0.56 3.13 17.06
N GLY A 309 -1.17 1.96 17.17
CA GLY A 309 -1.83 1.47 18.38
C GLY A 309 -3.35 1.60 18.35
N HIS A 310 -3.93 2.34 17.39
CA HIS A 310 -5.38 2.44 17.27
C HIS A 310 -6.03 1.17 16.71
N ASN A 311 -5.31 0.36 15.92
CA ASN A 311 -5.85 -0.85 15.29
C ASN A 311 -5.76 -2.10 16.18
N ALA A 312 -5.82 -1.95 17.50
CA ALA A 312 -5.69 -3.07 18.45
C ALA A 312 -6.78 -4.15 18.27
N ILE A 313 -7.90 -3.82 17.62
CA ILE A 313 -8.96 -4.77 17.25
C ILE A 313 -8.43 -5.89 16.35
N PHE A 314 -7.41 -5.63 15.53
CA PHE A 314 -6.79 -6.65 14.68
C PHE A 314 -6.12 -7.79 15.46
N PHE A 315 -5.79 -7.55 16.73
CA PHE A 315 -5.27 -8.57 17.64
C PHE A 315 -6.36 -9.27 18.47
N GLN A 316 -7.64 -8.99 18.17
CA GLN A 316 -8.79 -9.59 18.83
C GLN A 316 -9.55 -10.51 17.87
N PRO A 317 -10.09 -11.65 18.37
CA PRO A 317 -9.89 -12.18 19.72
C PRO A 317 -8.48 -12.79 19.90
N PRO A 318 -7.98 -12.99 21.13
CA PRO A 318 -6.61 -13.48 21.37
C PRO A 318 -6.32 -14.84 20.74
N LYS A 319 -7.34 -15.69 20.60
CA LYS A 319 -7.25 -17.00 19.93
C LYS A 319 -6.81 -16.89 18.46
N PHE A 320 -7.20 -15.80 17.79
CA PHE A 320 -6.91 -15.54 16.38
C PHE A 320 -6.04 -14.28 16.23
N LYS A 321 -5.26 -13.91 17.25
CA LYS A 321 -4.45 -12.68 17.22
C LYS A 321 -3.65 -12.58 15.92
N GLY A 322 -3.85 -11.46 15.19
CA GLY A 322 -3.11 -11.16 13.97
C GLY A 322 -3.46 -12.06 12.78
N PHE A 323 -4.61 -12.74 12.78
CA PHE A 323 -5.08 -13.45 11.59
C PHE A 323 -5.40 -12.45 10.47
N PRO A 324 -5.04 -12.70 9.20
CA PRO A 324 -5.30 -11.79 8.08
C PRO A 324 -6.77 -11.40 7.89
N LEU A 325 -7.69 -12.28 8.31
CA LEU A 325 -9.13 -12.08 8.20
C LEU A 325 -9.78 -11.41 9.43
N ASN A 326 -8.98 -11.00 10.43
CA ASN A 326 -9.51 -10.30 11.58
C ASN A 326 -10.05 -8.91 11.22
N ASP A 327 -10.98 -8.44 12.04
CA ASP A 327 -11.48 -7.08 11.96
C ASP A 327 -10.32 -6.07 12.02
N THR A 328 -10.37 -5.07 11.15
CA THR A 328 -9.35 -4.03 11.06
C THR A 328 -9.96 -2.66 10.83
N LEU A 329 -9.33 -1.63 11.39
CA LEU A 329 -9.64 -0.24 11.12
C LEU A 329 -9.03 0.26 9.81
N ILE A 330 -8.08 -0.44 9.22
CA ILE A 330 -7.37 0.01 7.99
C ILE A 330 -8.35 0.18 6.83
N ASN A 331 -9.38 -0.66 6.72
CA ASN A 331 -10.42 -0.55 5.68
C ASN A 331 -11.23 0.76 5.77
N LEU A 332 -11.31 1.35 6.96
CA LEU A 332 -12.01 2.62 7.19
C LEU A 332 -11.04 3.80 7.26
N LYS A 333 -9.80 3.55 7.67
CA LYS A 333 -8.78 4.53 8.00
C LYS A 333 -7.41 4.07 7.47
N PRO A 334 -7.20 4.11 6.15
CA PRO A 334 -6.00 3.55 5.52
C PRO A 334 -4.75 4.43 5.74
N LEU A 335 -4.90 5.68 6.18
CA LEU A 335 -3.77 6.58 6.36
C LEU A 335 -3.20 6.46 7.78
N VAL A 336 -1.88 6.51 7.90
CA VAL A 336 -1.21 6.57 9.20
C VAL A 336 -0.82 8.02 9.49
N LYS A 337 -1.30 8.55 10.61
CA LYS A 337 -0.95 9.87 11.13
C LYS A 337 0.25 9.72 12.05
N GLU A 338 1.23 10.58 11.82
CA GLU A 338 2.41 10.76 12.69
C GLU A 338 2.54 12.21 13.18
#